data_AF-A0A1B8DRB8-F1
#
_entry.id   AF-A0A1B8DRB8-F1
#
_cell.length_a   1.000
_cell.length_b   1.000
_cell.length_c   1.000
_cell.angle_alpha   90.00
_cell.angle_beta   90.00
_cell.angle_gamma   90.00
#
_symmetry.space_group_name_H-M   'P 1'
#
loop_
_entity.id
_entity.type
_entity.pdbx_description
1 polymer ?
#
loop_
_entity_poly.entity_id
_entity_poly.type
_entity_poly.pdbx_seq_one_letter_code
_entity_poly.pdbx_strand_id
1 'polypeptide(L)'
;MSSTHPLEFHAPGWHDDGRTPVVDGRYYDRATGEVRLTSDGDHQEYMGPPSVDIIVQSQHIDTTHCIYRATRAFPMEALLCHIMKVVGERKLEVDSVIATTYAIRINLSHALTPDTFSEVALDMANGIWKQTE
;
A
#
# COMPACT_ATOMS: atom_id res chain seq x y z
N MET A 1 23.47 20.57 -20.47
CA MET A 1 23.76 20.18 -19.08
C MET A 1 22.64 20.74 -18.22
N SER A 2 21.72 19.89 -17.79
CA SER A 2 20.58 20.32 -16.96
C SER A 2 21.08 20.57 -15.53
N SER A 3 20.79 21.76 -14.99
CA SER A 3 21.14 22.12 -13.62
C SER A 3 20.11 21.51 -12.66
N THR A 4 20.44 20.38 -12.03
CA THR A 4 19.61 19.79 -10.98
C THR A 4 19.61 20.71 -9.77
N HIS A 5 18.42 21.10 -9.31
CA HIS A 5 18.28 22.01 -8.17
C HIS A 5 18.50 21.22 -6.86
N PRO A 6 19.25 21.72 -5.87
CA PRO A 6 19.57 20.96 -4.64
C PRO A 6 18.35 20.61 -3.75
N LEU A 7 17.17 21.12 -4.09
CA LEU A 7 15.88 20.82 -3.43
C LEU A 7 14.89 20.11 -4.38
N GLU A 8 15.35 19.62 -5.53
CA GLU A 8 14.50 18.90 -6.48
C GLU A 8 14.09 17.56 -5.87
N PHE A 9 12.78 17.30 -5.84
CA PHE A 9 12.23 16.08 -5.25
C PHE A 9 12.43 14.92 -6.21
N HIS A 10 13.41 14.06 -5.91
CA HIS A 10 13.66 12.82 -6.64
C HIS A 10 12.75 11.72 -6.09
N ALA A 11 11.53 11.57 -6.62
CA ALA A 11 10.79 10.35 -6.37
C ALA A 11 11.44 9.19 -7.13
N PRO A 12 11.50 7.98 -6.55
CA PRO A 12 11.92 6.81 -7.28
C PRO A 12 11.00 6.62 -8.50
N GLY A 13 11.60 6.47 -9.68
CA GLY A 13 10.85 6.12 -10.89
C GLY A 13 10.21 4.74 -10.73
N TRP A 14 9.18 4.46 -11.50
CA TRP A 14 8.52 3.16 -11.53
C TRP A 14 8.51 2.61 -12.95
N HIS A 15 8.97 1.38 -13.11
CA HIS A 15 8.97 0.66 -14.38
C HIS A 15 7.64 -0.08 -14.50
N ASP A 16 6.75 0.41 -15.37
CA ASP A 16 5.36 -0.04 -15.46
C ASP A 16 5.23 -1.51 -15.85
N ASP A 17 5.87 -1.91 -16.95
CA ASP A 17 5.86 -3.29 -17.46
C ASP A 17 6.48 -4.29 -16.48
N GLY A 18 7.52 -3.85 -15.79
CA GLY A 18 8.27 -4.66 -14.83
C GLY A 18 7.63 -4.68 -13.44
N ARG A 19 6.64 -3.80 -13.21
CA ARG A 19 6.03 -3.52 -11.90
C ARG A 19 7.07 -3.47 -10.78
N THR A 20 8.11 -2.68 -11.00
CA THR A 20 9.26 -2.57 -10.09
C THR A 20 9.75 -1.13 -10.00
N PRO A 21 10.33 -0.72 -8.86
CA PRO A 21 10.98 0.57 -8.77
C PRO A 21 12.18 0.66 -9.74
N VAL A 22 12.41 1.87 -10.24
CA VAL A 22 13.61 2.30 -10.97
C VAL A 22 14.50 3.07 -9.98
N VAL A 23 15.76 2.67 -9.88
CA VAL A 23 16.78 3.31 -9.06
C VAL A 23 17.99 3.58 -9.93
N ASP A 24 18.46 4.84 -9.98
CA ASP A 24 19.60 5.28 -10.79
C ASP A 24 19.51 4.86 -12.28
N GLY A 25 18.30 4.92 -12.85
CA GLY A 25 18.05 4.52 -14.24
C GLY A 25 18.19 3.00 -14.48
N ARG A 26 17.94 2.18 -13.45
CA ARG A 26 17.98 0.71 -13.55
C ARG A 26 16.79 0.09 -12.84
N TYR A 27 16.35 -1.06 -13.32
CA TYR A 27 15.28 -1.83 -12.70
C TYR A 27 15.59 -3.33 -12.70
N TYR A 28 14.91 -4.07 -11.83
CA TYR A 28 15.03 -5.53 -11.73
C TYR A 28 13.99 -6.20 -12.64
N ASP A 29 14.43 -6.87 -13.71
CA ASP A 29 13.56 -7.63 -14.58
C ASP A 29 13.19 -8.96 -13.91
N ARG A 30 11.93 -9.09 -13.48
CA ARG A 30 11.45 -10.30 -12.80
C ARG A 30 11.35 -11.52 -13.71
N ALA A 31 11.23 -11.34 -15.02
CA ALA A 31 11.12 -12.44 -15.97
C ALA A 31 12.49 -13.10 -16.22
N THR A 32 13.56 -12.30 -16.22
CA THR A 32 14.93 -12.79 -16.50
C THR A 32 15.83 -12.86 -15.27
N GLY A 33 15.51 -12.15 -14.21
CA GLY A 33 16.31 -12.07 -12.98
C GLY A 33 17.52 -11.15 -13.08
N GLU A 34 17.62 -10.32 -14.13
CA GLU A 34 18.75 -9.43 -14.39
C GLU A 34 18.43 -7.97 -14.05
N VAL A 35 19.47 -7.19 -13.72
CA VAL A 35 19.35 -5.72 -13.60
C VAL A 35 19.54 -5.10 -14.98
N ARG A 36 18.53 -4.36 -15.45
CA ARG A 36 18.51 -3.72 -16.77
C ARG A 36 18.53 -2.21 -16.65
N LEU A 37 19.14 -1.55 -17.62
CA LEU A 37 19.08 -0.10 -17.77
C LEU A 37 17.71 0.30 -18.30
N THR A 38 17.19 1.41 -17.80
CA THR A 38 16.06 2.11 -18.42
C THR A 38 16.56 2.75 -19.73
N SER A 39 16.13 2.25 -20.89
CA SER A 39 16.44 2.90 -22.18
C SER A 39 15.58 4.14 -22.35
N ASP A 40 16.18 5.26 -22.79
CA ASP A 40 15.44 6.46 -23.15
C ASP A 40 14.39 6.13 -24.23
N GLY A 41 13.13 5.97 -23.84
CA GLY A 41 11.99 5.82 -24.75
C GLY A 41 11.20 4.50 -24.68
N ASP A 42 11.65 3.48 -23.93
CA ASP A 42 10.97 2.17 -23.90
C ASP A 42 10.02 1.95 -22.71
N HIS A 43 10.05 2.83 -21.71
CA HIS A 43 9.21 2.72 -20.52
C HIS A 43 8.87 4.11 -20.00
N GLN A 44 7.67 4.26 -19.47
CA GLN A 44 7.22 5.51 -18.87
C GLN A 44 7.59 5.47 -17.38
N GLU A 45 8.55 6.31 -16.97
CA GLU A 45 8.92 6.44 -15.55
C GLU A 45 7.83 7.21 -14.81
N TYR A 46 7.06 6.50 -13.99
CA TYR A 46 6.07 7.12 -13.12
C TYR A 46 6.70 7.46 -11.77
N MET A 47 6.26 8.53 -11.11
CA MET A 47 6.69 8.81 -9.75
C MET A 47 6.10 7.77 -8.78
N GLY A 48 6.94 6.83 -8.33
CA GLY A 48 6.70 5.85 -7.28
C GLY A 48 5.79 4.67 -7.63
N PRO A 49 5.86 3.54 -6.88
CA PRO A 49 4.83 2.52 -6.94
C PRO A 49 3.47 3.18 -6.72
N PRO A 50 2.41 2.72 -7.39
CA PRO A 50 1.07 3.17 -7.06
C PRO A 50 0.81 2.75 -5.62
N SER A 51 0.89 3.72 -4.73
CA SER A 51 0.72 3.47 -3.31
C SER A 51 -0.72 3.03 -3.10
N VAL A 52 -0.90 1.94 -2.37
CA VAL A 52 -2.22 1.36 -2.15
C VAL A 52 -2.97 2.20 -1.13
N ASP A 53 -4.12 2.71 -1.53
CA ASP A 53 -5.04 3.44 -0.65
C ASP A 53 -5.83 2.46 0.20
N ILE A 54 -5.59 2.46 1.51
CA ILE A 54 -6.26 1.61 2.48
C ILE A 54 -7.35 2.44 3.14
N ILE A 55 -8.60 1.97 3.08
CA ILE A 55 -9.76 2.57 3.73
C ILE A 55 -10.38 1.52 4.64
N VAL A 56 -10.39 1.80 5.94
CA VAL A 56 -11.06 0.99 6.97
C VAL A 56 -12.27 1.76 7.45
N GLN A 57 -13.44 1.16 7.41
CA GLN A 57 -14.69 1.76 7.89
C GLN A 57 -15.38 0.79 8.84
N SER A 58 -16.20 1.31 9.74
CA SER A 58 -17.12 0.47 10.52
C SER A 58 -18.57 0.79 10.16
N GLN A 59 -19.40 -0.24 10.13
CA GLN A 59 -20.85 -0.14 10.01
C GLN A 59 -21.59 -0.55 11.29
N HIS A 60 -20.88 -0.89 12.36
CA HIS A 60 -21.48 -1.17 13.65
C HIS A 60 -22.02 0.14 14.28
N ILE A 61 -23.17 0.08 14.95
CA ILE A 61 -23.95 1.27 15.38
C ILE A 61 -23.11 2.32 16.13
N ASP A 62 -22.21 1.88 17.01
CA ASP A 62 -21.37 2.75 17.84
C ASP A 62 -20.16 3.35 17.12
N THR A 63 -19.80 2.83 15.94
CA THR A 63 -18.61 3.20 15.17
C THR A 63 -18.91 3.52 13.71
N THR A 64 -20.17 3.73 13.33
CA THR A 64 -20.58 4.11 11.96
C THR A 64 -19.92 5.39 11.44
N HIS A 65 -19.46 6.26 12.32
CA HIS A 65 -18.74 7.50 12.01
C HIS A 65 -17.21 7.31 11.93
N CYS A 66 -16.70 6.12 12.25
CA CYS A 66 -15.28 5.83 12.27
C CYS A 66 -14.79 5.41 10.88
N ILE A 67 -13.89 6.20 10.33
CA ILE A 67 -13.20 5.93 9.06
C ILE A 67 -11.72 6.21 9.26
N TYR A 68 -10.88 5.28 8.83
CA TYR A 68 -9.44 5.46 8.75
C TYR A 68 -9.01 5.32 7.30
N ARG A 69 -8.14 6.22 6.85
CA ARG A 69 -7.59 6.18 5.49
C ARG A 69 -6.10 6.41 5.51
N ALA A 70 -5.36 5.59 4.79
CA ALA A 70 -3.93 5.77 4.66
C ALA A 70 -3.37 5.17 3.38
N THR A 71 -2.31 5.77 2.85
CA THR A 71 -1.66 5.33 1.62
C THR A 71 -0.35 4.62 1.95
N ARG A 72 -0.13 3.41 1.41
CA ARG A 72 1.04 2.59 1.71
C ARG A 72 1.77 2.13 0.45
N ALA A 73 3.08 2.32 0.42
CA ALA A 73 3.96 1.94 -0.67
C ALA A 73 4.36 0.45 -0.59
N PHE A 74 3.39 -0.44 -0.43
CA PHE A 74 3.58 -1.89 -0.47
C PHE A 74 2.71 -2.50 -1.58
N PRO A 75 3.09 -3.67 -2.11
CA PRO A 75 2.21 -4.44 -2.98
C PRO A 75 0.86 -4.70 -2.30
N MET A 76 -0.23 -4.59 -3.08
CA MET A 76 -1.59 -4.79 -2.58
C MET A 76 -1.75 -6.15 -1.89
N GLU A 77 -1.19 -7.22 -2.47
CA GLU A 77 -1.31 -8.58 -1.96
C GLU A 77 -0.68 -8.71 -0.56
N ALA A 78 0.45 -8.04 -0.34
CA ALA A 78 1.12 -8.04 0.96
C ALA A 78 0.29 -7.30 2.02
N LEU A 79 -0.26 -6.13 1.66
CA LEU A 79 -1.15 -5.37 2.53
C LEU A 79 -2.43 -6.14 2.85
N LEU A 80 -3.07 -6.73 1.83
CA LEU A 80 -4.29 -7.51 2.01
C LEU A 80 -4.03 -8.72 2.92
N CYS A 81 -2.93 -9.45 2.69
CA CYS A 81 -2.55 -10.58 3.55
C CYS A 81 -2.37 -10.13 5.01
N HIS A 82 -1.66 -9.03 5.23
CA HIS A 82 -1.47 -8.45 6.56
C HIS A 82 -2.80 -8.05 7.22
N ILE A 83 -3.66 -7.31 6.51
CA ILE A 83 -4.98 -6.89 6.99
C ILE A 83 -5.83 -8.11 7.38
N MET A 84 -5.87 -9.14 6.53
CA MET A 84 -6.64 -10.36 6.81
C MET A 84 -6.06 -11.17 7.97
N LYS A 85 -4.75 -11.13 8.20
CA LYS A 85 -4.13 -11.69 9.40
C LYS A 85 -4.63 -10.98 10.66
N VAL A 86 -4.65 -9.64 10.68
CA VAL A 86 -5.19 -8.86 11.81
C VAL A 86 -6.66 -9.19 12.05
N VAL A 87 -7.47 -9.30 10.98
CA VAL A 87 -8.87 -9.75 11.07
C VAL A 87 -8.98 -11.12 11.76
N GLY A 88 -8.18 -12.09 11.33
CA GLY A 88 -8.20 -13.45 11.88
C GLY A 88 -7.75 -13.52 13.33
N GLU A 89 -6.63 -12.86 13.67
CA GLU A 89 -6.06 -12.85 15.03
C GLU A 89 -6.99 -12.18 16.04
N ARG A 90 -7.62 -11.08 15.64
CA ARG A 90 -8.57 -10.34 16.48
C ARG A 90 -10.01 -10.84 16.37
N LYS A 91 -10.26 -11.85 15.52
CA LYS A 91 -11.58 -12.44 15.26
C LYS A 91 -12.65 -11.40 14.88
N LEU A 92 -12.26 -10.45 14.04
CA LEU A 92 -13.13 -9.35 13.64
C LEU A 92 -14.19 -9.84 12.66
N GLU A 93 -15.40 -9.31 12.82
CA GLU A 93 -16.46 -9.48 11.83
C GLU A 93 -16.28 -8.46 10.72
N VAL A 94 -16.21 -8.97 9.49
CA VAL A 94 -16.04 -8.19 8.27
C VAL A 94 -17.27 -8.37 7.42
N ASP A 95 -17.86 -7.26 7.02
CA ASP A 95 -18.97 -7.22 6.08
C ASP A 95 -18.49 -7.44 4.66
N SER A 96 -17.52 -6.62 4.26
CA SER A 96 -17.02 -6.61 2.89
C SER A 96 -15.56 -6.19 2.83
N VAL A 97 -14.85 -6.78 1.88
CA VAL A 97 -13.50 -6.40 1.49
C VAL A 97 -13.47 -6.22 -0.02
N ILE A 98 -12.99 -5.08 -0.48
CA ILE A 98 -12.76 -4.78 -1.89
C ILE A 98 -11.28 -4.48 -2.05
N ALA A 99 -10.56 -5.34 -2.76
CA ALA A 99 -9.16 -5.14 -3.09
C ALA A 99 -9.02 -4.98 -4.61
N THR A 100 -8.46 -3.84 -5.00
CA THR A 100 -8.06 -3.52 -6.38
C THR A 100 -6.56 -3.27 -6.39
N THR A 101 -5.95 -3.20 -7.57
CA THR A 101 -4.50 -2.99 -7.70
C THR A 101 -3.96 -1.82 -6.86
N TYR A 102 -4.77 -0.78 -6.63
CA TYR A 102 -4.33 0.46 -5.98
C TYR A 102 -5.15 0.86 -4.75
N ALA A 103 -6.11 0.05 -4.33
CA ALA A 103 -6.92 0.36 -3.16
C ALA A 103 -7.45 -0.89 -2.48
N ILE A 104 -7.45 -0.87 -1.15
CA ILE A 104 -8.09 -1.85 -0.29
C ILE A 104 -9.14 -1.11 0.54
N ARG A 105 -10.40 -1.55 0.44
CA ARG A 105 -11.49 -1.08 1.30
C ARG A 105 -11.97 -2.24 2.15
N ILE A 106 -12.04 -2.03 3.45
CA ILE A 106 -12.56 -3.01 4.40
C ILE A 106 -13.64 -2.36 5.27
N ASN A 107 -14.80 -3.00 5.31
CA ASN A 107 -15.93 -2.60 6.14
C ASN A 107 -16.07 -3.60 7.29
N LEU A 108 -15.83 -3.13 8.51
CA LEU A 108 -15.99 -3.90 9.73
C LEU A 108 -17.44 -3.82 10.20
N SER A 109 -18.03 -4.95 10.56
CA SER A 109 -19.33 -5.01 11.24
C SER A 109 -19.21 -5.34 12.73
N HIS A 110 -17.97 -5.51 13.21
CA HIS A 110 -17.67 -5.90 14.58
C HIS A 110 -17.98 -4.80 15.60
N ALA A 111 -18.49 -5.20 16.76
CA ALA A 111 -18.75 -4.29 17.88
C ALA A 111 -17.43 -3.81 18.50
N LEU A 112 -16.99 -2.62 18.09
CA LEU A 112 -15.80 -1.94 18.61
C LEU A 112 -16.16 -0.59 19.24
N THR A 113 -15.31 -0.12 20.15
CA THR A 113 -15.32 1.29 20.58
C THR A 113 -14.49 2.14 19.58
N PRO A 114 -14.66 3.47 19.55
CA PRO A 114 -13.86 4.35 18.67
C PRO A 114 -12.34 4.23 18.88
N ASP A 115 -11.90 4.07 20.13
CA ASP A 115 -10.48 3.91 20.46
C ASP A 115 -9.95 2.58 19.93
N THR A 116 -10.66 1.48 20.18
CA THR A 116 -10.27 0.16 19.68
C THR A 116 -10.34 0.08 18.16
N PHE A 117 -11.31 0.74 17.53
CA PHE A 117 -11.34 0.90 16.07
C PHE A 117 -10.07 1.56 15.57
N SER A 118 -9.66 2.67 16.21
CA SER A 118 -8.48 3.43 15.80
C SER A 118 -7.20 2.60 15.93
N GLU A 119 -7.07 1.83 17.03
CA GLU A 119 -5.97 0.89 17.23
C GLU A 119 -5.94 -0.19 16.15
N VAL A 120 -7.08 -0.82 15.86
CA VAL A 120 -7.21 -1.87 14.85
C VAL A 120 -6.87 -1.34 13.46
N ALA A 121 -7.42 -0.18 13.08
CA ALA A 121 -7.18 0.41 11.77
C ALA A 121 -5.71 0.85 11.59
N LEU A 122 -5.10 1.37 12.65
CA LEU A 122 -3.69 1.72 12.66
C LEU A 122 -2.80 0.48 12.53
N ASP A 123 -3.15 -0.62 13.20
CA ASP A 123 -2.49 -1.91 13.08
C ASP A 123 -2.64 -2.48 11.67
N MET A 124 -3.85 -2.50 11.10
CA MET A 124 -4.10 -2.93 9.72
C MET A 124 -3.27 -2.16 8.68
N ALA A 125 -3.08 -0.86 8.86
CA ALA A 125 -2.36 -0.02 7.89
C ALA A 125 -0.84 0.04 8.13
N ASN A 126 -0.36 -0.18 9.36
CA ASN A 126 1.05 0.04 9.73
C ASN A 126 1.75 -1.18 10.32
N GLY A 127 1.01 -2.19 10.77
CA GLY A 127 1.57 -3.40 11.38
C GLY A 127 2.48 -4.16 10.41
N ILE A 128 2.28 -4.00 9.10
CA ILE A 128 3.12 -4.61 8.06
C ILE A 128 4.60 -4.22 8.18
N TRP A 129 4.92 -3.00 8.65
CA TRP A 129 6.30 -2.56 8.83
C TRP A 129 7.06 -3.41 9.85
N LYS A 130 6.36 -3.96 10.85
CA LYS A 130 6.92 -4.77 11.93
C LYS A 130 7.20 -6.22 11.54
N GLN A 131 6.82 -6.65 10.32
CA GLN A 131 7.07 -8.01 9.82
C GLN A 131 8.42 -8.13 9.12
N THR A 132 9.14 -7.02 8.94
CA THR A 132 10.39 -6.94 8.18
C THR A 132 11.65 -6.95 9.06
N GLU A 133 11.48 -7.06 10.38
CA GLU A 133 12.54 -7.29 11.38
C GLU A 133 12.54 -8.77 11.83
#